data_AF-A0A9W6C2R0-F1
#
_entry.id   AF-A0A9W6C2R0-F1
#
_cell.length_a   1.000
_cell.length_b   1.000
_cell.length_c   1.000
_cell.angle_alpha   90.00
_cell.angle_beta   90.00
_cell.angle_gamma   90.00
#
_symmetry.space_group_name_H-M   'P 1'
#
loop_
_entity.id
_entity.type
_entity.pdbx_description
1 polymer ?
#
loop_
_entity_poly.entity_id
_entity_poly.type
_entity_poly.pdbx_seq_one_letter_code
_entity_poly.pdbx_strand_id
1 'polypeptide(L)'
;MKGQALLDHYRQRGKAEGHMGELMDVLSPALSSTNRAKTHLRGKKPKSVTPPIDAFACNEVRLLVAMLAYQIMHVARRAMARATKAPWSLRRLRERVLRAGARLIISARRMTLILAATAAPYWAAIWPQIQMLRGADP
;
A
#
# COMPACT_ATOMS: atom_id res chain seq x y z
N MET A 1 36.11 14.09 1.41
CA MET A 1 34.95 13.83 0.52
C MET A 1 34.71 15.08 -0.34
N LYS A 2 34.62 14.98 -1.67
CA LYS A 2 34.42 16.15 -2.55
C LYS A 2 33.03 16.78 -2.28
N GLY A 3 32.91 18.11 -2.23
CA GLY A 3 31.67 18.80 -1.85
C GLY A 3 30.43 18.40 -2.67
N GLN A 4 30.61 18.10 -3.96
CA GLN A 4 29.53 17.61 -4.82
C GLN A 4 28.96 16.26 -4.35
N ALA A 5 29.82 15.33 -3.94
CA ALA A 5 29.38 14.01 -3.47
C ALA A 5 28.54 14.12 -2.19
N LEU A 6 28.83 15.11 -1.33
CA LEU A 6 28.03 15.40 -0.16
C LEU A 6 26.63 15.88 -0.55
N LEU A 7 26.53 16.83 -1.49
CA LEU A 7 25.24 17.34 -1.98
C LEU A 7 24.38 16.23 -2.60
N ASP A 8 24.99 15.36 -3.40
CA ASP A 8 24.28 14.25 -4.02
C ASP A 8 23.75 13.26 -3.00
N HIS A 9 24.53 12.96 -1.95
CA HIS A 9 24.07 12.15 -0.83
C HIS A 9 22.87 12.77 -0.10
N TYR A 10 22.92 14.08 0.20
CA TYR A 10 21.79 14.78 0.84
C TYR A 10 20.54 14.81 -0.06
N ARG A 11 20.69 14.97 -1.37
CA ARG A 11 19.57 14.87 -2.32
C ARG A 11 18.94 13.49 -2.34
N GLN A 12 19.76 12.43 -2.35
CA GLN A 12 19.29 11.05 -2.29
C GLN A 12 18.52 10.79 -0.99
N ARG A 13 19.08 11.24 0.15
CA ARG A 13 18.44 11.14 1.45
C ARG A 13 17.11 11.89 1.48
N GLY A 14 17.07 13.15 1.07
CA GLY A 14 15.83 13.93 1.05
C GLY A 14 14.74 13.31 0.18
N LYS A 15 15.13 12.68 -0.94
CA LYS A 15 14.19 11.95 -1.81
C LYS A 15 13.65 10.68 -1.13
N ALA A 16 14.51 9.94 -0.44
CA ALA A 16 14.10 8.77 0.34
C ALA A 16 13.17 9.14 1.49
N GLU A 17 13.49 10.20 2.23
CA GLU A 17 12.63 10.75 3.30
C GLU A 17 11.28 11.21 2.76
N GLY A 18 11.26 11.86 1.58
CA GLY A 18 10.02 12.25 0.91
C GLY A 18 9.14 11.05 0.55
N HIS A 19 9.72 9.98 -0.02
CA HIS A 19 8.98 8.74 -0.30
C HIS A 19 8.47 8.06 0.96
N MET A 20 9.27 8.03 2.04
CA MET A 20 8.86 7.49 3.32
C MET A 20 7.68 8.29 3.90
N GLY A 21 7.73 9.62 3.85
CA GLY A 21 6.63 10.48 4.28
C GLY A 21 5.34 10.21 3.51
N GLU A 22 5.42 10.07 2.18
CA GLU A 22 4.26 9.77 1.33
C GLU A 22 3.69 8.37 1.62
N LEU A 23 4.55 7.36 1.83
CA LEU A 23 4.14 6.01 2.24
C LEU A 23 3.36 6.05 3.57
N MET A 24 3.85 6.78 4.56
CA MET A 24 3.23 6.89 5.88
C MET A 24 1.90 7.65 5.84
N ASP A 25 1.77 8.69 5.00
CA ASP A 25 0.51 9.44 4.81
C ASP A 25 -0.58 8.61 4.10
N VAL A 26 -0.18 7.86 3.07
CA VAL A 26 -1.14 7.19 2.17
C VAL A 26 -1.48 5.77 2.61
N LEU A 27 -0.51 4.99 3.09
CA LEU A 27 -0.75 3.61 3.49
C LEU A 27 -0.68 3.40 5.00
N SER A 28 0.13 4.20 5.71
CA SER A 28 0.27 4.14 7.17
C SER A 28 0.42 2.69 7.69
N PRO A 29 1.44 1.93 7.21
CA PRO A 29 1.59 0.53 7.60
C PRO A 29 1.77 0.39 9.10
N ALA A 30 0.85 -0.35 9.74
CA ALA A 30 0.89 -0.60 11.18
C ALA A 30 1.86 -1.75 11.50
N LEU A 31 3.03 -1.40 12.02
CA LEU A 31 4.02 -2.37 12.49
C LEU A 31 3.82 -2.59 13.99
N SER A 32 3.60 -3.84 14.40
CA SER A 32 3.26 -4.19 15.78
C SER A 32 4.49 -4.62 16.58
N SER A 33 4.51 -4.37 17.88
CA SER A 33 5.53 -4.97 18.75
C SER A 33 5.19 -6.43 19.06
N THR A 34 6.19 -7.18 19.55
CA THR A 34 5.99 -8.55 20.02
C THR A 34 4.91 -8.61 21.09
N ASN A 35 3.98 -9.55 20.96
CA ASN A 35 2.94 -9.75 21.95
C ASN A 35 3.58 -10.25 23.26
N ARG A 36 3.36 -9.50 24.34
CA ARG A 36 3.78 -9.92 25.67
C ARG A 36 2.77 -10.90 26.24
N ALA A 37 3.15 -12.17 26.39
CA ALA A 37 2.33 -13.14 27.12
C ALA A 37 2.15 -12.67 28.57
N LYS A 38 0.90 -12.50 29.01
CA LYS A 38 0.58 -12.07 30.39
C LYS A 38 0.36 -13.29 31.27
N THR A 39 1.12 -13.38 32.36
CA THR A 39 0.90 -14.42 33.39
C THR A 39 -0.36 -14.13 34.21
N HIS A 40 -0.62 -12.86 34.50
CA HIS A 40 -1.80 -12.40 35.22
C HIS A 40 -2.40 -11.15 34.57
N LEU A 41 -3.73 -11.08 34.55
CA LEU A 41 -4.49 -9.89 34.19
C LEU A 41 -5.38 -9.52 35.37
N ARG A 42 -5.13 -8.34 35.97
CA ARG A 42 -5.85 -7.88 37.19
C ARG A 42 -5.80 -8.92 38.32
N GLY A 43 -4.62 -9.48 38.57
CA GLY A 43 -4.37 -10.51 39.60
C GLY A 43 -4.84 -11.93 39.24
N LYS A 44 -5.67 -12.11 38.22
CA LYS A 44 -6.20 -13.43 37.83
C LYS A 44 -5.40 -14.03 36.68
N LYS A 45 -5.25 -15.37 36.66
CA LYS A 45 -4.71 -16.07 35.49
C LYS A 45 -5.66 -15.88 34.30
N PRO A 46 -5.17 -15.48 33.11
CA PRO A 46 -6.02 -15.32 31.94
C PRO A 46 -6.62 -16.66 31.50
N LYS A 47 -7.86 -16.63 31.01
CA LYS A 47 -8.58 -17.83 30.54
C LYS A 47 -7.93 -18.45 29.29
N SER A 48 -7.28 -17.63 28.47
CA SER A 48 -6.55 -18.07 27.28
C SER A 48 -5.26 -17.26 27.16
N VAL A 49 -4.18 -17.95 26.78
CA VAL A 49 -2.89 -17.32 26.49
C VAL A 49 -2.63 -17.46 24.99
N THR A 50 -2.39 -16.35 24.31
CA THR A 50 -1.92 -16.37 22.92
C THR A 50 -0.42 -16.67 22.92
N PRO A 51 0.06 -17.64 22.12
CA PRO A 51 1.49 -17.89 22.02
C PRO A 51 2.23 -16.66 21.48
N PRO A 52 3.52 -16.49 21.82
CA PRO A 52 4.34 -15.45 21.22
C PRO A 52 4.34 -15.57 19.70
N ILE A 53 4.12 -14.46 19.01
CA ILE A 53 4.22 -14.34 17.56
C ILE A 53 5.58 -13.72 17.26
N ASP A 54 6.24 -14.19 16.21
CA ASP A 54 7.39 -13.49 15.64
C ASP A 54 6.92 -12.18 14.99
N ALA A 55 6.95 -11.10 15.78
CA ALA A 55 6.57 -9.78 15.31
C ALA A 55 7.52 -9.25 14.24
N PHE A 56 8.79 -9.66 14.22
CA PHE A 56 9.75 -9.18 13.22
C PHE A 56 9.39 -9.74 11.85
N ALA A 57 9.25 -11.07 11.72
CA ALA A 57 8.83 -11.70 10.48
C ALA A 57 7.46 -11.19 10.00
N CYS A 58 6.49 -11.05 10.92
CA CYS A 58 5.17 -10.49 10.56
C CYS A 58 5.26 -9.04 10.08
N ASN A 59 6.10 -8.21 10.71
CA ASN A 59 6.27 -6.81 10.32
C ASN A 59 7.02 -6.67 9.00
N GLU A 60 8.01 -7.52 8.74
CA GLU A 60 8.73 -7.57 7.48
C GLU A 60 7.76 -7.82 6.32
N VAL A 61 6.93 -8.87 6.42
CA VAL A 61 5.91 -9.15 5.41
C VAL A 61 4.94 -7.98 5.25
N ARG A 62 4.44 -7.40 6.35
CA ARG A 62 3.55 -6.23 6.30
C ARG A 62 4.20 -5.05 5.59
N LEU A 63 5.47 -4.77 5.89
CA LEU A 63 6.21 -3.67 5.29
C LEU A 63 6.44 -3.93 3.80
N LEU A 64 6.88 -5.13 3.41
CA LEU A 64 7.11 -5.49 2.01
C LEU A 64 5.82 -5.39 1.18
N VAL A 65 4.69 -5.89 1.71
CA VAL A 65 3.38 -5.77 1.06
C VAL A 65 2.96 -4.30 0.94
N ALA A 66 3.17 -3.49 1.98
CA ALA A 66 2.88 -2.06 1.92
C ALA A 66 3.77 -1.33 0.90
N MET A 67 5.06 -1.66 0.83
CA MET A 67 5.98 -1.09 -0.17
C MET A 67 5.58 -1.50 -1.59
N LEU A 68 5.18 -2.75 -1.81
CA LEU A 68 4.67 -3.20 -3.10
C LEU A 68 3.39 -2.45 -3.48
N ALA A 69 2.44 -2.33 -2.56
CA ALA A 69 1.23 -1.54 -2.77
C ALA A 69 1.54 -0.08 -3.12
N TYR A 70 2.52 0.53 -2.43
CA TYR A 70 2.97 1.89 -2.72
C TYR A 70 3.52 2.04 -4.14
N GLN A 71 4.33 1.08 -4.62
CA GLN A 71 4.82 1.08 -5.99
C GLN A 71 3.67 0.94 -7.00
N ILE A 72 2.73 0.01 -6.76
CA ILE A 72 1.55 -0.19 -7.60
C ILE A 72 0.70 1.09 -7.66
N MET A 73 0.52 1.78 -6.52
CA MET A 73 -0.21 3.04 -6.49
C MET A 73 0.49 4.14 -7.30
N HIS A 74 1.82 4.20 -7.32
CA HIS A 74 2.55 5.14 -8.18
C HIS A 74 2.37 4.85 -9.67
N VAL A 75 2.38 3.56 -10.05
CA VAL A 75 2.05 3.15 -11.43
C VAL A 75 0.63 3.57 -11.78
N ALA A 76 -0.34 3.29 -10.92
CA ALA A 76 -1.73 3.67 -11.10
C ALA A 76 -1.93 5.20 -11.16
N ARG A 77 -1.21 5.96 -10.32
CA ARG A 77 -1.20 7.43 -10.33
C ARG A 77 -0.73 7.98 -11.67
N ARG A 78 0.36 7.42 -12.23
CA ARG A 78 0.85 7.81 -13.56
C ARG A 78 -0.15 7.45 -14.66
N ALA A 79 -0.77 6.28 -14.58
CA ALA A 79 -1.81 5.87 -15.53
C ALA A 79 -3.02 6.82 -15.48
N MET A 80 -3.50 7.16 -14.29
CA MET A 80 -4.57 8.16 -14.10
C MET A 80 -4.20 9.53 -14.64
N ALA A 81 -3.00 10.03 -14.35
CA ALA A 81 -2.55 11.33 -14.82
C ALA A 81 -2.52 11.41 -16.36
N ARG A 82 -2.13 10.32 -17.04
CA ARG A 82 -2.21 10.23 -18.50
C ARG A 82 -3.65 10.19 -18.99
N ALA A 83 -4.49 9.35 -18.39
CA ALA A 83 -5.86 9.15 -18.83
C ALA A 83 -6.74 10.40 -18.65
N THR A 84 -6.56 11.14 -17.54
CA THR A 84 -7.35 12.35 -17.26
C THR A 84 -6.67 13.65 -17.69
N LYS A 85 -5.45 13.59 -18.22
CA LYS A 85 -4.61 14.77 -18.56
C LYS A 85 -4.51 15.80 -17.42
N ALA A 86 -4.47 15.33 -16.18
CA ALA A 86 -4.48 16.17 -14.98
C ALA A 86 -3.53 15.61 -13.91
N PRO A 87 -2.97 16.44 -13.01
CA PRO A 87 -2.13 15.95 -11.93
C PRO A 87 -2.95 15.15 -10.91
N TRP A 88 -2.38 14.02 -10.49
CA TRP A 88 -2.93 13.16 -9.42
C TRP A 88 -1.91 12.99 -8.31
N SER A 89 -2.35 13.20 -7.07
CA SER A 89 -1.65 12.77 -5.86
C SER A 89 -2.06 11.34 -5.48
N LEU A 90 -1.20 10.64 -4.74
CA LEU A 90 -1.54 9.31 -4.22
C LEU A 90 -2.75 9.35 -3.27
N ARG A 91 -2.91 10.41 -2.48
CA ARG A 91 -4.06 10.60 -1.60
C ARG A 91 -5.37 10.72 -2.37
N ARG A 92 -5.38 11.53 -3.45
CA ARG A 92 -6.56 11.65 -4.33
C ARG A 92 -6.88 10.33 -5.02
N LEU A 93 -5.86 9.58 -5.46
CA LEU A 93 -6.02 8.24 -6.02
C LEU A 93 -6.67 7.30 -5.00
N ARG A 94 -6.13 7.25 -3.77
CA ARG A 94 -6.66 6.44 -2.67
C ARG A 94 -8.13 6.78 -2.42
N GLU A 95 -8.44 8.06 -2.25
CA GLU A 95 -9.78 8.50 -1.83
C GLU A 95 -10.84 8.36 -2.92
N ARG A 96 -10.48 8.57 -4.20
CA ARG A 96 -11.46 8.56 -5.31
C ARG A 96 -11.56 7.26 -6.09
N VAL A 97 -10.47 6.48 -6.13
CA VAL A 97 -10.40 5.26 -6.96
C VAL A 97 -10.42 4.00 -6.11
N LEU A 98 -9.64 3.96 -5.02
CA LEU A 98 -9.44 2.76 -4.20
C LEU A 98 -10.42 2.67 -3.02
N ARG A 99 -10.68 3.79 -2.34
CA ARG A 99 -11.62 3.89 -1.21
C ARG A 99 -13.05 4.12 -1.72
N ALA A 100 -13.44 3.32 -2.69
CA ALA A 100 -14.80 3.25 -3.20
C ALA A 100 -15.51 2.03 -2.64
N GLY A 101 -16.83 2.11 -2.51
CA GLY A 101 -17.62 0.92 -2.19
C GLY A 101 -17.43 -0.12 -3.30
N ALA A 102 -17.00 -1.32 -2.93
CA ALA A 102 -16.79 -2.40 -3.87
C ALA A 102 -17.04 -3.77 -3.22
N ARG A 103 -17.41 -4.75 -4.04
CA ARG A 103 -17.56 -6.15 -3.64
C ARG A 103 -16.68 -7.02 -4.52
N LEU A 104 -15.78 -7.78 -3.91
CA LEU A 104 -14.97 -8.76 -4.60
C LEU A 104 -15.60 -10.14 -4.44
N ILE A 105 -15.97 -10.76 -5.56
CA ILE A 105 -16.45 -12.14 -5.63
C ILE A 105 -15.30 -12.98 -6.18
N ILE A 106 -14.78 -13.88 -5.36
CA ILE A 106 -13.67 -14.77 -5.75
C ILE A 106 -14.27 -16.14 -6.10
N SER A 107 -13.96 -16.62 -7.29
CA SER A 107 -14.27 -17.97 -7.78
C SER A 107 -12.97 -18.70 -8.12
N ALA A 108 -13.04 -20.00 -8.41
CA ALA A 108 -11.88 -20.86 -8.65
C ALA A 108 -10.94 -20.34 -9.77
N ARG A 109 -11.49 -19.69 -10.81
CA ARG A 109 -10.71 -19.21 -11.97
C ARG A 109 -10.81 -17.71 -12.23
N ARG A 110 -11.67 -17.00 -11.49
CA ARG A 110 -12.01 -15.60 -11.78
C ARG A 110 -12.27 -14.84 -10.50
N MET A 111 -11.88 -13.58 -10.51
CA MET A 111 -12.25 -12.60 -9.51
C MET A 111 -13.09 -11.53 -10.18
N THR A 112 -14.30 -11.30 -9.66
CA THR A 112 -15.22 -10.27 -10.15
C THR A 112 -15.29 -9.15 -9.13
N LEU A 113 -14.84 -7.96 -9.52
CA LEU A 113 -14.93 -6.76 -8.71
C LEU A 113 -16.14 -5.94 -9.15
N ILE A 114 -17.15 -5.85 -8.29
CA ILE A 114 -18.32 -4.99 -8.47
C ILE A 114 -18.03 -3.67 -7.79
N LEU A 115 -18.14 -2.56 -8.51
CA LEU A 115 -17.78 -1.22 -8.04
C LEU A 115 -19.02 -0.34 -7.89
N ALA A 116 -19.00 0.56 -6.91
CA ALA A 116 -19.96 1.64 -6.83
C ALA A 116 -19.90 2.51 -8.10
N ALA A 117 -21.06 2.96 -8.59
CA ALA A 117 -21.17 3.76 -9.80
C ALA A 117 -20.29 5.03 -9.77
N THR A 118 -20.07 5.60 -8.58
CA THR A 118 -19.21 6.78 -8.39
C THR A 118 -17.75 6.54 -8.76
N ALA A 119 -17.27 5.31 -8.65
CA ALA A 119 -15.89 4.95 -9.00
C ALA A 119 -15.76 4.42 -10.44
N ALA A 120 -16.86 4.07 -11.09
CA ALA A 120 -16.87 3.48 -12.42
C ALA A 120 -16.13 4.34 -13.47
N PRO A 121 -16.27 5.69 -13.52
CA PRO A 121 -15.54 6.49 -14.50
C PRO A 121 -14.01 6.42 -14.32
N TYR A 122 -13.54 6.40 -13.06
CA TYR A 122 -12.11 6.30 -12.77
C TYR A 122 -11.55 4.92 -13.13
N TRP A 123 -12.31 3.86 -12.82
CA TRP A 123 -11.94 2.50 -13.18
C TRP A 123 -11.96 2.28 -14.70
N ALA A 124 -12.94 2.82 -15.41
CA ALA A 124 -12.99 2.79 -16.88
C ALA A 124 -11.77 3.47 -17.52
N ALA A 125 -11.26 4.56 -16.92
CA ALA A 125 -10.10 5.27 -17.41
C ALA A 125 -8.78 4.50 -17.22
N ILE A 126 -8.61 3.79 -16.10
CA ILE A 126 -7.37 3.06 -15.79
C ILE A 126 -7.38 1.60 -16.28
N TRP A 127 -8.54 0.98 -16.42
CA TRP A 127 -8.66 -0.45 -16.74
C TRP A 127 -7.91 -0.85 -18.02
N PRO A 128 -7.99 -0.10 -19.14
CA PRO A 128 -7.21 -0.43 -20.34
C PRO A 128 -5.70 -0.44 -20.06
N GLN A 129 -5.20 0.48 -19.24
CA GLN A 129 -3.78 0.54 -18.88
C GLN A 129 -3.35 -0.68 -18.06
N ILE A 130 -4.23 -1.17 -17.18
CA ILE A 130 -3.99 -2.41 -16.41
C ILE A 130 -3.99 -3.63 -17.33
N GLN A 131 -4.90 -3.69 -18.31
CA GLN A 131 -4.95 -4.78 -19.28
C GLN A 131 -3.69 -4.82 -20.15
N MET A 132 -3.10 -3.67 -20.50
CA MET A 132 -1.83 -3.63 -21.23
C MET A 132 -0.67 -4.26 -20.44
N LEU A 133 -0.71 -4.24 -19.10
CA LEU A 133 0.28 -4.92 -18.27
C LEU A 133 0.14 -6.45 -18.29
N ARG A 134 -1.03 -6.98 -18.66
CA ARG A 134 -1.24 -8.43 -18.81
C ARG A 134 -0.60 -8.99 -20.09
N GLY A 135 -0.26 -8.14 -21.07
CA GLY A 135 0.36 -8.56 -22.32
C GLY A 135 1.86 -8.81 -22.24
N ALA A 136 2.49 -8.60 -21.08
CA ALA A 136 3.83 -9.10 -20.81
C ALA A 136 3.69 -10.55 -20.33
N ASP A 137 3.62 -11.49 -21.28
CA ASP A 137 3.98 -12.87 -20.97
C ASP A 137 5.44 -12.90 -20.42
N PRO A 138 5.76 -13.80 -19.49
CA PRO A 138 7.13 -13.97 -18.99
C PRO A 138 8.13 -14.30 -20.10
#